data_AF-A0A4Y2N6C3-F1
#
_entry.id   AF-A0A4Y2N6C3-F1
#
_cell.length_a   1.000
_cell.length_b   1.000
_cell.length_c   1.000
_cell.angle_alpha   90.00
_cell.angle_beta   90.00
_cell.angle_gamma   90.00
#
_symmetry.space_group_name_H-M   'P 1'
#
loop_
_entity.id
_entity.type
_entity.pdbx_description
1 polymer ?
#
loop_
_entity_poly.entity_id
_entity_poly.type
_entity_poly.pdbx_seq_one_letter_code
_entity_poly.pdbx_strand_id
1 'polypeptide(L)'
;MAQRGQDRRAEETVERRNSRLSDMAQRGQERRTEEQRNKRLAVMGQRSQQRRVEETEEQRNSRLAVMTQRGQDRRAEETEEQRNSRLAVMGQRSQQRRAEETEEQRNSLLAKMAQRGQERRAEETDEQRNSLLSDMLQHARERRVNVIEGQNHHQIKTFYAARTVLYPIVEEHNCGEMDNLCLKCGGLYFRDEKNTRGIYSHCCHNGNIIEQQFIQWKRKD
;
A
#
# COMPACT_ATOMS: atom_id res chain seq x y z
N MET A 1 38.26 -15.99 53.80
CA MET A 1 38.16 -14.67 53.13
C MET A 1 36.90 -14.54 52.27
N ALA A 2 36.42 -15.62 51.63
CA ALA A 2 35.19 -15.60 50.82
C ALA A 2 33.92 -15.27 51.62
N GLN A 3 33.70 -15.87 52.81
CA GLN A 3 32.56 -15.53 53.68
C GLN A 3 32.50 -14.04 54.06
N ARG A 4 33.61 -13.46 54.56
CA ARG A 4 33.66 -12.02 54.93
C ARG A 4 33.28 -11.07 53.78
N GLY A 5 33.52 -11.47 52.53
CA GLY A 5 33.13 -10.70 51.36
C GLY A 5 31.68 -10.94 50.90
N GLN A 6 31.04 -12.03 51.34
CA GLN A 6 29.61 -12.28 51.17
C GLN A 6 28.81 -11.54 52.25
N ASP A 7 29.28 -11.56 53.49
CA ASP A 7 28.66 -10.88 54.63
C ASP A 7 28.61 -9.36 54.41
N ARG A 8 29.73 -8.74 53.98
CA ARG A 8 29.77 -7.32 53.59
C ARG A 8 28.89 -6.96 52.40
N ARG A 9 28.53 -7.92 51.55
CA ARG A 9 27.61 -7.73 50.42
C ARG A 9 26.15 -7.87 50.83
N ALA A 10 25.86 -8.62 51.88
CA ALA A 10 24.54 -8.75 52.46
C ALA A 10 24.11 -7.48 53.22
N GLU A 11 25.08 -6.75 53.79
CA GLU A 11 24.89 -5.50 54.52
C GLU A 11 25.07 -4.24 53.64
N GLU A 12 25.34 -4.39 52.34
CA GLU A 12 25.61 -3.28 51.42
C GLU A 12 24.32 -2.53 51.06
N THR A 13 24.35 -1.19 51.11
CA THR A 13 23.20 -0.36 50.69
C THR A 13 22.93 -0.51 49.19
N VAL A 14 21.67 -0.29 48.77
CA VAL A 14 21.27 -0.38 47.35
C VAL A 14 22.10 0.56 46.47
N GLU A 15 22.40 1.76 46.94
CA GLU A 15 23.23 2.74 46.22
C GLU A 15 24.67 2.26 46.04
N ARG A 16 25.29 1.75 47.10
CA ARG A 16 26.66 1.24 47.07
C ARG A 16 26.76 -0.01 46.17
N ARG A 17 25.74 -0.86 46.21
CA ARG A 17 25.59 -2.00 45.29
C ARG A 17 25.43 -1.55 43.85
N ASN A 18 24.60 -0.55 43.57
CA ASN A 18 24.39 -0.01 42.22
C ASN A 18 25.66 0.66 41.67
N SER A 19 26.36 1.45 42.47
CA SER A 19 27.66 2.04 42.09
C SER A 19 28.69 0.95 41.78
N ARG A 20 28.82 -0.08 42.64
CA ARG A 20 29.73 -1.20 42.38
C ARG A 20 29.37 -1.98 41.11
N LEU A 21 28.08 -2.21 40.85
CA LEU A 21 27.61 -2.86 39.61
C LEU A 21 27.91 -2.00 38.38
N SER A 22 27.71 -0.68 38.46
CA SER A 22 28.04 0.28 37.41
C SER A 22 29.55 0.31 37.11
N ASP A 23 30.40 0.32 38.14
CA ASP A 23 31.86 0.28 37.95
C ASP A 23 32.34 -1.03 37.33
N MET A 24 31.68 -2.16 37.65
CA MET A 24 31.95 -3.45 37.02
C MET A 24 31.45 -3.48 35.57
N ALA A 25 30.31 -2.85 35.28
CA ALA A 25 29.79 -2.73 33.92
C ALA A 25 30.70 -1.85 33.04
N GLN A 26 31.18 -0.72 33.56
CA GLN A 26 32.12 0.17 32.87
C GLN A 26 33.45 -0.53 32.55
N ARG A 27 34.06 -1.20 33.53
CA ARG A 27 35.24 -2.06 33.28
C ARG A 27 34.95 -3.18 32.27
N GLY A 28 33.71 -3.68 32.27
CA GLY A 28 33.22 -4.64 31.28
C GLY A 28 33.19 -4.10 29.85
N GLN A 29 33.04 -2.78 29.66
CA GLN A 29 32.98 -2.09 28.36
C GLN A 29 34.34 -1.64 27.82
N GLU A 30 35.40 -1.73 28.61
CA GLU A 30 36.76 -1.40 28.16
C GLU A 30 37.11 -2.14 26.86
N ARG A 31 37.73 -1.41 25.92
CA ARG A 31 37.90 -1.82 24.51
C ARG A 31 38.80 -3.06 24.43
N ARG A 32 38.17 -4.22 24.32
CA ARG A 32 38.83 -5.47 23.93
C ARG A 32 39.11 -5.42 22.44
N THR A 33 40.17 -6.10 22.00
CA THR A 33 40.43 -6.25 20.56
C THR A 33 39.32 -7.07 19.92
N GLU A 34 39.05 -6.85 18.63
CA GLU A 34 37.99 -7.56 17.91
C GLU A 34 38.23 -9.09 17.91
N GLU A 35 39.50 -9.51 17.88
CA GLU A 35 39.88 -10.92 17.99
C GLU A 35 39.50 -11.53 19.35
N GLN A 36 39.79 -10.83 20.45
CA GLN A 36 39.40 -11.28 21.79
C GLN A 36 37.89 -11.32 21.96
N ARG A 37 37.16 -10.36 21.37
CA ARG A 37 35.71 -10.33 21.33
C ARG A 37 35.15 -11.55 20.57
N ASN A 38 35.69 -11.84 19.39
CA ASN A 38 35.25 -12.96 18.56
C ASN A 38 35.50 -14.31 19.24
N LYS A 39 36.67 -14.50 19.86
CA LYS A 39 36.97 -15.71 20.67
C LYS A 39 35.95 -15.89 21.81
N ARG A 40 35.62 -14.82 22.52
CA ARG A 40 34.61 -14.87 23.60
C ARG A 40 33.22 -15.22 23.07
N LEU A 41 32.80 -14.62 21.95
CA LEU A 41 31.50 -14.92 21.33
C LEU A 41 31.43 -16.37 20.86
N ALA A 42 32.51 -16.92 20.29
CA ALA A 42 32.60 -18.31 19.90
C ALA A 42 32.44 -19.26 21.10
N VAL A 43 33.15 -19.01 22.21
CA VAL A 43 33.03 -19.81 23.44
C VAL A 43 31.61 -19.73 24.03
N MET A 44 31.00 -18.54 24.05
CA MET A 44 29.61 -18.40 24.53
C MET A 44 28.61 -19.13 23.61
N GLY A 45 28.84 -19.09 22.30
CA GLY A 45 28.06 -19.83 21.31
C GLY A 45 28.14 -21.34 21.54
N GLN A 46 29.34 -21.89 21.70
CA GLN A 46 29.57 -23.31 21.98
C GLN A 46 28.87 -23.75 23.27
N ARG A 47 29.05 -23.01 24.37
CA ARG A 47 28.36 -23.31 25.64
C ARG A 47 26.83 -23.26 25.51
N SER A 48 26.31 -22.35 24.70
CA SER A 48 24.87 -22.25 24.43
C SER A 48 24.37 -23.46 23.64
N GLN A 49 25.14 -23.92 22.65
CA GLN A 49 24.81 -25.13 21.89
C GLN A 49 24.84 -26.38 22.77
N GLN A 50 25.86 -26.54 23.61
CA GLN A 50 25.96 -27.66 24.56
C GLN A 50 24.73 -27.72 25.47
N ARG A 51 24.35 -26.59 26.09
CA ARG A 51 23.12 -26.53 26.90
C ARG A 51 21.87 -26.93 26.12
N ARG A 52 21.75 -26.55 24.84
CA ARG A 52 20.60 -26.93 23.99
C ARG A 52 20.56 -28.41 23.62
N VAL A 53 21.72 -29.09 23.59
CA VAL A 53 21.79 -30.54 23.34
C VAL A 53 21.37 -31.32 24.59
N GLU A 54 21.69 -30.78 25.76
CA GLU A 54 21.37 -31.39 27.07
C GLU A 54 19.97 -31.00 27.59
N GLU A 55 19.26 -30.09 26.90
CA GLU A 55 17.91 -29.64 27.27
C GLU A 55 16.91 -30.82 27.23
N THR A 56 16.12 -30.97 28.30
CA THR A 56 14.95 -31.86 28.26
C THR A 56 13.87 -31.27 27.36
N GLU A 57 12.90 -32.10 26.94
CA GLU A 57 11.79 -31.65 26.11
C GLU A 57 10.96 -30.55 26.81
N GLU A 58 10.71 -30.67 28.12
CA GLU A 58 10.00 -29.66 28.90
C GLU A 58 10.77 -28.33 28.98
N GLN A 59 12.09 -28.39 29.19
CA GLN A 59 12.94 -27.20 29.22
C GLN A 59 12.98 -26.53 27.84
N ARG A 60 13.09 -27.33 26.77
CA ARG A 60 13.04 -26.85 25.39
C ARG A 60 11.71 -26.18 25.08
N ASN A 61 10.59 -26.81 25.42
CA ASN A 61 9.25 -26.28 25.18
C ASN A 61 9.01 -24.99 25.97
N SER A 62 9.42 -24.95 27.24
CA SER A 62 9.35 -23.74 28.07
C SER A 62 10.18 -22.59 27.48
N ARG A 63 11.42 -22.88 27.03
CA ARG A 63 12.28 -21.88 26.38
C ARG A 63 11.67 -21.36 25.08
N LEU A 64 11.12 -22.25 24.24
CA LEU A 64 10.46 -21.87 23.00
C LEU A 64 9.20 -21.03 23.27
N ALA A 65 8.41 -21.39 24.29
CA ALA A 65 7.23 -20.62 24.69
C ALA A 65 7.59 -19.19 25.10
N VAL A 66 8.60 -19.02 25.96
CA VAL A 66 9.09 -17.69 26.37
C VAL A 66 9.61 -16.88 25.18
N MET A 67 10.31 -17.50 24.23
CA MET A 67 10.78 -16.81 23.02
C MET A 67 9.62 -16.42 22.09
N THR A 68 8.59 -17.25 21.98
CA THR A 68 7.37 -16.95 21.22
C THR A 68 6.64 -15.76 21.83
N GLN A 69 6.45 -15.75 23.15
CA GLN A 69 5.80 -14.67 23.87
C GLN A 69 6.54 -13.33 23.66
N ARG A 70 7.86 -13.30 23.93
CA ARG A 70 8.68 -12.11 23.67
C ARG A 70 8.67 -11.68 22.20
N GLY A 71 8.45 -12.60 21.28
CA GLY A 71 8.28 -12.30 19.86
C GLY A 71 6.93 -11.65 19.56
N GLN A 72 5.87 -12.05 20.26
CA GLN A 72 4.55 -11.43 20.18
C GLN A 72 4.55 -10.05 20.81
N ASP A 73 5.12 -9.89 22.00
CA ASP A 73 5.19 -8.60 22.70
C ASP A 73 5.91 -7.55 21.84
N ARG A 74 7.08 -7.91 21.28
CA ARG A 74 7.80 -7.03 20.35
C ARG A 74 7.00 -6.67 19.09
N ARG A 75 6.19 -7.59 18.56
CA ARG A 75 5.33 -7.32 17.40
C ARG A 75 4.13 -6.44 17.75
N ALA A 76 3.65 -6.51 19.00
CA ALA A 76 2.57 -5.64 19.48
C ALA A 76 3.04 -4.20 19.69
N GLU A 77 4.32 -4.03 20.06
CA GLU A 77 4.96 -2.72 20.27
C GLU A 77 5.59 -2.12 18.98
N GLU A 78 5.55 -2.84 17.85
CA GLU A 78 6.11 -2.35 16.58
C GLU A 78 5.35 -1.13 16.06
N THR A 79 6.10 -0.09 15.64
CA THR A 79 5.52 1.01 14.88
C THR A 79 5.15 0.55 13.47
N GLU A 80 4.29 1.31 12.77
CA GLU A 80 3.91 0.99 11.40
C GLU A 80 5.13 0.96 10.45
N GLU A 81 6.08 1.88 10.61
CA GLU A 81 7.33 1.90 9.84
C GLU A 81 8.18 0.65 10.10
N GLN A 82 8.33 0.24 11.36
CA GLN A 82 9.07 -0.96 11.74
C GLN A 82 8.39 -2.21 11.17
N ARG A 83 7.06 -2.28 11.25
CA ARG A 83 6.26 -3.36 10.68
C ARG A 83 6.43 -3.44 9.16
N ASN A 84 6.32 -2.32 8.46
CA ASN A 84 6.47 -2.25 7.00
C ASN A 84 7.89 -2.63 6.56
N SER A 85 8.91 -2.13 7.25
CA SER A 85 10.31 -2.51 7.02
C SER A 85 10.54 -4.02 7.23
N ARG A 86 10.02 -4.59 8.33
CA ARG A 86 10.11 -6.03 8.60
C ARG A 86 9.40 -6.86 7.53
N LEU A 87 8.19 -6.46 7.12
CA LEU A 87 7.45 -7.13 6.05
C LEU A 87 8.18 -7.06 4.71
N ALA A 88 8.78 -5.91 4.38
CA ALA A 88 9.58 -5.75 3.17
C ALA A 88 10.79 -6.69 3.17
N VAL A 89 11.55 -6.76 4.26
CA VAL A 89 12.69 -7.68 4.39
C VAL A 89 12.25 -9.14 4.28
N MET A 90 11.13 -9.52 4.89
CA MET A 90 10.59 -10.88 4.75
C MET A 90 10.14 -11.20 3.32
N GLY A 91 9.52 -10.23 2.64
CA GLY A 91 9.13 -10.34 1.23
C GLY A 91 10.34 -10.54 0.32
N GLN A 92 11.37 -9.72 0.47
CA GLN A 92 12.63 -9.82 -0.27
C GLN A 92 13.30 -11.19 -0.07
N ARG A 93 13.45 -11.63 1.20
CA ARG A 93 14.01 -12.96 1.49
C ARG A 93 13.17 -14.09 0.90
N SER A 94 11.85 -13.95 0.86
CA SER A 94 11.00 -14.95 0.23
C SER A 94 11.18 -14.98 -1.29
N GLN A 95 11.37 -13.83 -1.93
CA GLN A 95 11.63 -13.76 -3.38
C GLN A 95 12.99 -14.38 -3.71
N GLN A 96 14.03 -14.08 -2.93
CA GLN A 96 15.35 -14.69 -3.07
C GLN A 96 15.28 -16.22 -2.97
N ARG A 97 14.62 -16.76 -1.93
CA ARG A 97 14.44 -18.21 -1.80
C ARG A 97 13.71 -18.81 -3.00
N ARG A 98 12.64 -18.18 -3.51
CA ARG A 98 11.92 -18.66 -4.69
C ARG A 98 12.76 -18.62 -5.97
N ALA A 99 13.70 -17.69 -6.08
CA ALA A 99 14.61 -17.63 -7.23
C ALA A 99 15.67 -18.75 -7.20
N GLU A 100 16.00 -19.25 -6.01
CA GLU A 100 16.98 -20.33 -5.79
C GLU A 100 16.32 -21.73 -5.70
N GLU A 101 14.98 -21.82 -5.73
CA GLU A 101 14.24 -23.08 -5.62
C GLU A 101 14.48 -23.99 -6.84
N THR A 102 14.67 -25.29 -6.59
CA THR A 102 14.70 -26.29 -7.68
C THR A 102 13.28 -26.59 -8.17
N GLU A 103 13.15 -27.09 -9.41
CA GLU A 103 11.85 -27.49 -9.97
C GLU A 103 11.13 -28.53 -9.10
N GLU A 104 11.85 -29.48 -8.50
CA GLU A 104 11.27 -30.47 -7.57
C GLU A 104 10.70 -29.81 -6.30
N GLN A 105 11.45 -28.89 -5.70
CA GLN A 105 11.00 -28.14 -4.53
C GLN A 105 9.77 -27.31 -4.87
N ARG A 106 9.79 -26.62 -6.01
CA ARG A 106 8.67 -25.82 -6.52
C ARG A 106 7.43 -26.66 -6.74
N ASN A 107 7.54 -27.80 -7.41
CA ASN A 107 6.42 -28.70 -7.66
C ASN A 107 5.87 -29.30 -6.35
N SER A 108 6.74 -29.67 -5.40
CA SER A 108 6.33 -30.11 -4.07
C SER A 108 5.55 -29.03 -3.30
N LEU A 109 6.00 -27.78 -3.36
CA LEU A 109 5.32 -26.64 -2.74
C LEU A 109 3.96 -26.36 -3.40
N LEU A 110 3.88 -26.38 -4.73
CA LEU A 110 2.64 -26.21 -5.48
C LEU A 110 1.63 -27.31 -5.14
N ALA A 111 2.07 -28.57 -5.06
CA ALA A 111 1.22 -29.69 -4.67
C ALA A 111 0.64 -29.50 -3.25
N LYS A 112 1.49 -29.10 -2.28
CA LYS A 112 1.03 -28.80 -0.90
C LYS A 112 0.05 -27.62 -0.85
N MET A 113 0.25 -26.59 -1.66
CA MET A 113 -0.67 -25.45 -1.74
C MET A 113 -2.01 -25.84 -2.37
N ALA A 114 -1.99 -26.68 -3.42
CA ALA A 114 -3.18 -27.20 -4.06
C ALA A 114 -4.00 -28.09 -3.10
N GLN A 115 -3.34 -28.99 -2.38
CA GLN A 115 -3.97 -29.84 -1.36
C GLN A 115 -4.62 -29.00 -0.27
N ARG A 116 -3.89 -28.07 0.36
CA ARG A 116 -4.46 -27.16 1.36
C ARG A 116 -5.61 -26.33 0.82
N GLY A 117 -5.57 -25.97 -0.47
CA GLY A 117 -6.66 -25.29 -1.14
C GLY A 117 -7.91 -26.15 -1.30
N GLN A 118 -7.75 -27.45 -1.52
CA GLN A 118 -8.86 -28.41 -1.55
C GLN A 118 -9.45 -28.62 -0.15
N GLU A 119 -8.61 -28.80 0.86
CA GLU A 119 -9.03 -28.94 2.27
C GLU A 119 -9.87 -27.72 2.71
N ARG A 120 -9.38 -26.50 2.45
CA ARG A 120 -10.15 -25.26 2.76
C ARG A 120 -11.50 -25.19 2.05
N ARG A 121 -11.60 -25.67 0.81
CA ARG A 121 -12.86 -25.70 0.05
C ARG A 121 -13.83 -26.77 0.55
N ALA A 122 -13.30 -27.87 1.10
CA ALA A 122 -14.12 -28.92 1.69
C ALA A 122 -14.72 -28.49 3.04
N GLU A 123 -14.02 -27.63 3.78
CA GLU A 123 -14.44 -27.06 5.07
C GLU A 123 -15.24 -25.75 4.93
N GLU A 124 -15.42 -25.23 3.71
CA GLU A 124 -16.06 -23.94 3.44
C GLU A 124 -17.58 -23.99 3.68
N THR A 125 -18.12 -22.97 4.33
CA THR A 125 -19.58 -22.84 4.49
C THR A 125 -20.24 -22.28 3.22
N ASP A 126 -21.53 -22.57 3.02
CA ASP A 126 -22.26 -22.05 1.85
C ASP A 126 -22.27 -20.50 1.79
N GLU A 127 -22.29 -19.82 2.94
CA GLU A 127 -22.21 -18.36 3.01
C GLU A 127 -20.85 -17.83 2.53
N GLN A 128 -19.75 -18.45 2.99
CA GLN A 128 -18.40 -18.10 2.53
C GLN A 128 -18.28 -18.32 1.02
N ARG A 129 -18.78 -19.46 0.53
CA ARG A 129 -18.77 -19.81 -0.88
C ARG A 129 -19.55 -18.81 -1.72
N ASN A 130 -20.75 -18.43 -1.29
CA ASN A 130 -21.58 -17.45 -1.98
C ASN A 130 -20.93 -16.06 -2.00
N SER A 131 -20.29 -15.65 -0.90
CA SER A 131 -19.53 -14.40 -0.85
C SER A 131 -18.37 -14.41 -1.85
N LEU A 132 -17.55 -15.46 -1.87
CA LEU A 132 -16.43 -15.58 -2.82
C LEU A 132 -16.90 -15.58 -4.28
N LEU A 133 -18.02 -16.25 -4.57
CA LEU A 133 -18.61 -16.26 -5.91
C LEU A 133 -19.11 -14.87 -6.32
N SER A 134 -19.73 -14.14 -5.39
CA SER A 134 -20.15 -12.75 -5.62
C SER A 134 -18.95 -11.85 -5.93
N ASP A 135 -17.89 -11.92 -5.14
CA ASP A 135 -16.65 -11.14 -5.36
C ASP A 135 -16.02 -11.47 -6.71
N MET A 136 -15.99 -12.74 -7.11
CA MET A 136 -15.48 -13.17 -8.42
C MET A 136 -16.31 -12.59 -9.57
N LEU A 137 -17.64 -12.60 -9.43
CA LEU A 137 -18.54 -12.02 -10.43
C LEU A 137 -18.37 -10.51 -10.52
N GLN A 138 -18.24 -9.81 -9.40
CA GLN A 138 -17.98 -8.38 -9.37
C GLN A 138 -16.65 -8.06 -10.04
N HIS A 139 -15.57 -8.76 -9.68
CA HIS A 139 -14.27 -8.56 -10.30
C HIS A 139 -14.30 -8.86 -11.82
N ALA A 140 -15.06 -9.85 -12.26
CA ALA A 140 -15.26 -10.12 -13.68
C ALA A 140 -16.01 -8.99 -14.40
N ARG A 141 -17.01 -8.37 -13.76
CA ARG A 141 -17.72 -7.20 -14.29
C ARG A 141 -16.80 -5.98 -14.38
N GLU A 142 -16.04 -5.69 -13.33
CA GLU A 142 -15.08 -4.59 -13.29
C GLU A 142 -14.02 -4.73 -14.39
N ARG A 143 -13.48 -5.94 -14.60
CA ARG A 143 -12.53 -6.18 -15.71
C ARG A 143 -13.16 -5.90 -17.07
N ARG A 144 -14.43 -6.26 -17.29
CA ARG A 144 -15.14 -5.96 -18.54
C ARG A 144 -15.32 -4.47 -18.74
N VAL A 145 -15.71 -3.74 -17.69
CA VAL A 145 -15.85 -2.28 -17.73
C VAL A 145 -14.52 -1.61 -18.04
N ASN A 146 -13.44 -1.97 -17.35
CA ASN A 146 -12.11 -1.41 -17.58
C ASN A 146 -11.60 -1.61 -19.01
N VAL A 147 -11.91 -2.77 -19.63
CA VAL A 147 -11.57 -3.02 -21.04
C VAL A 147 -12.35 -2.09 -21.96
N ILE A 148 -13.66 -1.93 -21.74
CA ILE A 148 -14.52 -1.05 -22.53
C ILE A 148 -14.08 0.41 -22.38
N GLU A 149 -13.83 0.86 -21.15
CA GLU A 149 -13.35 2.23 -20.88
C GLU A 149 -11.98 2.49 -21.52
N GLY A 150 -11.06 1.52 -21.45
CA GLY A 150 -9.77 1.60 -22.13
C GLY A 150 -9.90 1.71 -23.65
N GLN A 151 -10.81 0.93 -24.24
CA GLN A 151 -11.13 0.99 -25.68
C GLN A 151 -11.72 2.36 -26.06
N ASN A 152 -12.69 2.85 -25.30
CA ASN A 152 -13.30 4.16 -25.52
C ASN A 152 -12.28 5.29 -25.40
N HIS A 153 -11.40 5.26 -24.40
CA HIS A 153 -10.33 6.25 -24.24
C HIS A 153 -9.38 6.27 -25.44
N HIS A 154 -9.01 5.09 -25.94
CA HIS A 154 -8.19 4.99 -27.14
C HIS A 154 -8.91 5.54 -28.38
N GLN A 155 -10.17 5.20 -28.59
CA GLN A 155 -10.97 5.71 -29.72
C GLN A 155 -11.12 7.23 -29.68
N ILE A 156 -11.42 7.79 -28.52
CA ILE A 156 -11.52 9.24 -28.31
C ILE A 156 -10.18 9.92 -28.61
N LYS A 157 -9.06 9.40 -28.08
CA LYS A 157 -7.72 9.93 -28.37
C LYS A 157 -7.41 9.91 -29.86
N THR A 158 -7.71 8.80 -30.55
CA THR A 158 -7.50 8.67 -31.99
C THR A 158 -8.36 9.65 -32.78
N PHE A 159 -9.61 9.87 -32.37
CA PHE A 159 -10.49 10.87 -32.99
C PHE A 159 -9.93 12.30 -32.85
N TYR A 160 -9.51 12.70 -31.65
CA TYR A 160 -8.95 14.04 -31.44
C TYR A 160 -7.62 14.24 -32.17
N ALA A 161 -6.76 13.22 -32.22
CA ALA A 161 -5.53 13.27 -33.01
C ALA A 161 -5.80 13.38 -34.53
N ALA A 162 -6.77 12.62 -35.04
CA ALA A 162 -7.18 12.73 -36.45
C ALA A 162 -7.80 14.11 -36.76
N ARG A 163 -8.61 14.66 -35.85
CA ARG A 163 -9.20 16.00 -35.98
C ARG A 163 -8.12 17.09 -36.08
N THR A 164 -7.07 17.01 -35.27
CA THR A 164 -5.96 17.99 -35.34
C THR A 164 -5.20 17.94 -36.66
N VAL A 165 -5.17 16.78 -37.32
CA VAL A 165 -4.53 16.62 -38.65
C VAL A 165 -5.47 17.09 -39.77
N LEU A 166 -6.77 16.80 -39.65
CA LEU A 166 -7.76 17.11 -40.70
C LEU A 166 -8.19 18.59 -40.70
N TYR A 167 -8.22 19.23 -39.54
CA TYR A 167 -8.49 20.65 -39.37
C TYR A 167 -7.39 21.27 -38.50
N PRO A 168 -6.23 21.65 -39.09
CA PRO A 168 -5.24 22.43 -38.35
C PRO A 168 -5.93 23.70 -37.84
N ILE A 169 -5.60 24.06 -36.59
CA ILE A 169 -6.17 25.17 -35.80
C ILE A 169 -6.72 26.26 -36.72
N VAL A 170 -8.05 26.28 -36.86
CA VAL A 170 -8.73 27.39 -37.55
C VAL A 170 -8.40 28.62 -36.71
N GLU A 171 -7.82 29.66 -37.32
CA GLU A 171 -7.58 30.93 -36.65
C GLU A 171 -8.86 31.31 -35.89
N GLU A 172 -8.75 31.54 -34.58
CA GLU A 172 -9.90 31.95 -33.77
C GLU A 172 -10.47 33.23 -34.37
N HIS A 173 -11.57 33.11 -35.13
CA HIS A 173 -12.30 34.27 -35.63
C HIS A 173 -13.06 34.83 -34.43
N ASN A 174 -12.45 35.81 -33.78
CA ASN A 174 -13.02 36.45 -32.60
C ASN A 174 -14.18 37.33 -33.04
N CYS A 175 -15.41 36.82 -32.97
CA CYS A 175 -16.64 37.54 -33.38
C CYS A 175 -17.03 38.71 -32.45
N GLY A 176 -16.13 39.11 -31.54
CA GLY A 176 -16.36 40.16 -30.54
C GLY A 176 -17.23 39.72 -29.37
N GLU A 177 -17.63 40.67 -28.51
CA GLU A 177 -18.56 40.40 -27.41
C GLU A 177 -20.01 40.28 -27.91
N MET A 178 -20.79 39.40 -27.27
CA MET A 178 -22.20 39.14 -27.60
C MET A 178 -23.11 40.13 -26.85
N ASP A 179 -23.02 41.41 -27.19
CA ASP A 179 -23.58 42.52 -26.42
C ASP A 179 -24.79 43.20 -27.08
N ASN A 180 -25.13 42.84 -28.32
CA ASN A 180 -26.20 43.51 -29.06
C ASN A 180 -27.54 42.82 -28.81
N LEU A 181 -28.49 43.58 -28.29
CA LEU A 181 -29.83 43.10 -27.97
C LEU A 181 -30.76 43.20 -29.18
N CYS A 182 -31.43 42.09 -29.51
CA CYS A 182 -32.54 42.10 -30.44
C CYS A 182 -33.78 42.71 -29.77
N LEU A 183 -34.23 43.86 -30.24
CA LEU A 183 -35.41 44.55 -29.71
C LEU A 183 -36.74 43.78 -29.92
N LYS A 184 -36.72 42.69 -30.70
CA LYS A 184 -37.92 41.90 -31.02
C LYS A 184 -38.12 40.69 -30.10
N CYS A 185 -37.05 40.00 -29.70
CA CYS A 185 -37.12 38.81 -28.85
C CYS A 185 -36.28 38.92 -27.56
N GLY A 186 -35.49 39.99 -27.38
CA GLY A 186 -34.62 40.16 -26.23
C GLY A 186 -33.35 39.31 -26.22
N GLY A 187 -33.06 38.57 -27.31
CA GLY A 187 -31.83 37.77 -27.43
C GLY A 187 -30.59 38.63 -27.70
N LEU A 188 -29.44 38.22 -27.17
CA LEU A 188 -28.13 38.85 -27.44
C LEU A 188 -27.44 38.18 -28.64
N TYR A 189 -26.73 38.96 -29.45
CA TYR A 189 -25.98 38.48 -30.62
C TYR A 189 -24.65 39.24 -30.85
N PHE A 190 -23.76 38.65 -31.65
CA PHE A 190 -22.43 39.19 -31.96
C PHE A 190 -22.48 40.31 -33.01
N ARG A 191 -21.64 41.36 -32.86
CA ARG A 191 -21.62 42.53 -33.78
C ARG A 191 -21.40 42.18 -35.24
N ASP A 192 -20.58 41.17 -35.50
CA ASP A 192 -20.12 40.82 -36.85
C ASP A 192 -21.01 39.78 -37.55
N GLU A 193 -22.12 39.38 -36.94
CA GLU A 193 -23.10 38.47 -37.52
C GLU A 193 -24.00 39.17 -38.55
N LYS A 194 -23.43 39.53 -39.71
CA LYS A 194 -24.13 40.21 -40.83
C LYS A 194 -24.22 39.30 -42.05
N ASN A 195 -25.34 39.36 -42.78
CA ASN A 195 -25.41 38.73 -44.11
C ASN A 195 -24.66 39.57 -45.16
N THR A 196 -24.53 39.03 -46.39
CA THR A 196 -23.92 39.70 -47.56
C THR A 196 -24.57 41.03 -47.97
N ARG A 197 -25.70 41.42 -47.35
CA ARG A 197 -26.40 42.70 -47.56
C ARG A 197 -26.28 43.65 -46.35
N GLY A 198 -25.46 43.32 -45.35
CA GLY A 198 -25.21 44.15 -44.18
C GLY A 198 -26.34 44.19 -43.14
N ILE A 199 -27.31 43.26 -43.21
CA ILE A 199 -28.48 43.20 -42.32
C ILE A 199 -28.43 41.91 -41.49
N TYR A 200 -28.77 42.02 -40.19
CA TYR A 200 -28.86 40.91 -39.24
C TYR A 200 -29.84 39.85 -39.73
N SER A 201 -29.38 38.62 -39.96
CA SER A 201 -30.18 37.66 -40.73
C SER A 201 -30.80 36.52 -39.95
N HIS A 202 -30.38 36.17 -38.73
CA HIS A 202 -30.81 34.88 -38.17
C HIS A 202 -31.47 34.83 -36.78
N CYS A 203 -31.47 35.89 -35.97
CA CYS A 203 -32.11 35.84 -34.64
C CYS A 203 -33.66 35.68 -34.69
N CYS A 204 -34.31 36.24 -35.73
CA CYS A 204 -35.78 36.32 -35.82
C CYS A 204 -36.35 35.82 -37.16
N HIS A 205 -35.59 35.05 -37.94
CA HIS A 205 -35.85 34.77 -39.35
C HIS A 205 -36.99 33.79 -39.61
N ASN A 206 -38.17 34.02 -39.03
CA ASN A 206 -39.53 33.65 -39.49
C ASN A 206 -40.57 33.65 -38.34
N GLY A 207 -40.40 34.47 -37.30
CA GLY A 207 -41.46 34.64 -36.27
C GLY A 207 -41.89 33.37 -35.50
N ASN A 208 -41.11 32.28 -35.54
CA ASN A 208 -41.49 30.95 -35.04
C ASN A 208 -40.87 30.57 -33.69
N ILE A 209 -40.57 31.53 -32.81
CA ILE A 209 -40.19 31.22 -31.42
C ILE A 209 -41.27 31.80 -30.50
N ILE A 210 -42.22 30.95 -30.15
CA ILE A 210 -43.01 31.11 -28.93
C ILE A 210 -42.19 30.40 -27.84
N GLU A 211 -41.60 31.15 -26.91
CA GLU A 211 -41.01 30.56 -25.72
C GLU A 211 -42.12 29.92 -24.88
N GLN A 212 -42.29 28.61 -25.02
CA GLN A 212 -42.88 27.83 -23.94
C GLN A 212 -41.78 27.60 -22.89
N GLN A 213 -41.84 28.42 -21.84
CA GLN A 213 -41.34 28.18 -20.48
C GLN A 213 -40.32 27.04 -20.35
N PHE A 214 -39.03 27.32 -20.57
CA PHE A 214 -37.98 26.46 -20.03
C PHE A 214 -37.66 26.89 -18.61
N ILE A 215 -38.21 26.08 -17.71
CA ILE A 215 -37.95 25.98 -16.29
C ILE A 215 -36.44 25.82 -16.04
N GLN A 216 -35.91 26.71 -15.20
CA GLN A 216 -34.73 26.56 -14.34
C GLN A 216 -33.42 26.09 -14.98
N TRP A 217 -32.60 27.07 -15.38
CA TRP A 217 -31.17 27.01 -15.06
C TRP A 217 -30.84 28.17 -14.12
N LYS A 218 -30.89 27.90 -12.81
CA LYS A 218 -30.21 28.76 -11.84
C LYS A 218 -28.71 28.66 -12.10
N ARG A 219 -28.09 29.78 -12.47
CA ARG A 219 -26.67 30.02 -12.18
C ARG A 219 -26.46 29.75 -10.69
N LYS A 220 -25.57 28.82 -10.37
CA LYS A 220 -24.89 28.85 -9.07
C LYS A 220 -23.84 29.96 -9.19
N ASP A 221 -23.94 30.91 -8.27
CA ASP A 221 -22.93 31.93 -8.01
C ASP A 221 -21.58 31.29 -7.64
#